data_AF-A0A7C1AAI8-F1
#
_entry.id   AF-A0A7C1AAI8-F1
#
_cell.length_a   1.000
_cell.length_b   1.000
_cell.length_c   1.000
_cell.angle_alpha   90.00
_cell.angle_beta   90.00
_cell.angle_gamma   90.00
#
_symmetry.space_group_name_H-M   'P 1'
#
loop_
_entity.id
_entity.type
_entity.pdbx_description
1 polymer ?
#
loop_
_entity_poly.entity_id
_entity_poly.type
_entity_poly.pdbx_seq_one_letter_code
_entity_poly.pdbx_strand_id
1 'polypeptide(L)'
;MLKMLTNYMEDGFLENIIDMFKQDKSLYPLIGDMLGDERGRVRLGTVALVEHMRTIDPDAVLTAIPGVAKLLKNPNVAIRGDAAYLLGLIDHKDALPFLSAASKDENELVRKIVKESIIQIENSS
;
A
#
# COMPACT_ATOMS: atom_id res chain seq x y z
N MET A 1 -18.00 -5.08 3.07
CA MET A 1 -16.75 -5.84 2.79
C MET A 1 -15.58 -5.27 3.58
N LEU A 2 -15.16 -4.02 3.32
CA LEU A 2 -13.99 -3.39 3.97
C LEU A 2 -13.91 -3.57 5.50
N LYS A 3 -14.98 -3.25 6.25
CA LYS A 3 -15.01 -3.40 7.72
C LYS A 3 -14.70 -4.83 8.21
N MET A 4 -15.12 -5.85 7.45
CA MET A 4 -14.82 -7.23 7.79
C MET A 4 -13.34 -7.51 7.55
N LEU A 5 -12.80 -7.10 6.39
CA LEU A 5 -11.38 -7.28 6.07
C LEU A 5 -10.47 -6.64 7.12
N THR A 6 -10.77 -5.40 7.51
CA THR A 6 -9.92 -4.68 8.47
C THR A 6 -10.06 -5.23 9.89
N ASN A 7 -11.23 -5.73 10.29
CA ASN A 7 -11.36 -6.43 11.58
C ASN A 7 -10.61 -7.76 11.59
N TYR A 8 -10.71 -8.55 10.52
CA TYR A 8 -9.99 -9.81 10.43
C TYR A 8 -8.47 -9.59 10.40
N MET A 9 -8.03 -8.52 9.73
CA MET A 9 -6.62 -8.11 9.75
C MET A 9 -6.17 -7.71 11.16
N GLU A 10 -7.00 -6.97 11.91
CA GLU A 10 -6.73 -6.62 13.31
C GLU A 10 -6.65 -7.85 14.22
N ASP A 11 -7.46 -8.87 13.96
CA ASP A 11 -7.45 -10.13 14.72
C ASP A 11 -6.30 -11.08 14.30
N GLY A 12 -5.52 -10.71 13.28
CA GLY A 12 -4.34 -11.46 12.82
C GLY A 12 -4.63 -12.55 11.78
N PHE A 13 -5.81 -12.53 11.16
CA PHE A 13 -6.22 -13.52 10.15
C PHE A 13 -5.68 -13.21 8.75
N LEU A 14 -4.38 -12.94 8.61
CA LEU A 14 -3.76 -12.57 7.33
C LEU A 14 -3.95 -13.66 6.27
N GLU A 15 -3.76 -14.93 6.62
CA GLU A 15 -3.92 -16.05 5.68
C GLU A 15 -5.33 -16.12 5.08
N ASN A 16 -6.36 -15.89 5.89
CA ASN A 16 -7.74 -15.85 5.41
C ASN A 16 -7.94 -14.69 4.42
N ILE A 17 -7.36 -13.52 4.70
CA ILE A 17 -7.44 -12.37 3.80
C ILE A 17 -6.69 -12.65 2.50
N ILE A 18 -5.53 -13.27 2.55
CA ILE A 18 -4.77 -13.71 1.36
C ILE A 18 -5.65 -14.64 0.51
N ASP A 19 -6.29 -15.63 1.11
CA ASP A 19 -7.17 -16.55 0.38
C ASP A 19 -8.39 -15.86 -0.23
N MET A 20 -8.95 -14.85 0.44
CA MET A 20 -10.01 -14.02 -0.15
C MET A 20 -9.53 -13.25 -1.39
N PHE A 21 -8.35 -12.63 -1.32
CA PHE A 21 -7.79 -11.87 -2.44
C PHE A 21 -7.42 -12.77 -3.63
N LYS A 22 -6.95 -14.00 -3.38
CA LYS A 22 -6.72 -15.00 -4.45
C LYS A 22 -8.00 -15.32 -5.24
N GLN A 23 -9.16 -15.32 -4.57
CA GLN A 23 -10.44 -15.71 -5.17
C GLN A 23 -11.20 -14.52 -5.76
N ASP A 24 -11.06 -13.32 -5.18
CA ASP A 24 -11.82 -12.14 -5.55
C ASP A 24 -10.93 -10.93 -5.84
N LYS A 25 -10.66 -10.72 -7.14
CA LYS A 25 -9.87 -9.57 -7.60
C LYS A 25 -10.55 -8.22 -7.37
N SER A 26 -11.85 -8.18 -7.08
CA SER A 26 -12.56 -6.93 -6.77
C SER A 26 -12.15 -6.32 -5.42
N LEU A 27 -11.40 -7.08 -4.59
CA LEU A 27 -10.90 -6.63 -3.31
C LEU A 27 -9.64 -5.75 -3.41
N TYR A 28 -8.87 -5.83 -4.50
CA TYR A 28 -7.61 -5.11 -4.66
C TYR A 28 -7.73 -3.58 -4.57
N PRO A 29 -8.76 -2.95 -5.15
CA PRO A 29 -9.00 -1.52 -4.95
C PRO A 29 -9.17 -1.09 -3.48
N LEU A 30 -9.54 -2.01 -2.58
CA LEU A 30 -9.70 -1.73 -1.14
C LEU A 30 -8.37 -1.66 -0.38
N ILE A 31 -7.24 -2.05 -0.98
CA ILE A 31 -5.92 -1.99 -0.33
C ILE A 31 -5.61 -0.57 0.16
N GLY A 32 -5.96 0.46 -0.63
CA GLY A 32 -5.82 1.85 -0.22
C GLY A 32 -6.63 2.18 1.03
N ASP A 33 -7.87 1.69 1.14
CA ASP A 33 -8.69 1.94 2.31
C ASP A 33 -8.19 1.17 3.54
N MET A 34 -7.68 -0.06 3.37
CA MET A 34 -7.09 -0.85 4.45
C MET A 34 -5.79 -0.24 4.98
N LEU A 35 -4.93 0.29 4.10
CA LEU A 35 -3.73 1.02 4.50
C LEU A 35 -4.04 2.37 5.16
N GLY A 36 -5.21 2.93 4.88
CA GLY A 36 -5.70 4.16 5.52
C GLY A 36 -6.29 3.95 6.92
N ASP A 37 -6.39 2.71 7.40
CA ASP A 37 -6.98 2.39 8.71
C ASP A 37 -6.16 3.00 9.86
N GLU A 38 -6.85 3.50 10.89
CA GLU A 38 -6.21 4.10 12.06
C GLU A 38 -5.38 3.08 12.86
N ARG A 39 -5.77 1.79 12.81
CA ARG A 39 -5.12 0.71 13.53
C ARG A 39 -3.83 0.30 12.84
N GLY A 40 -2.72 0.41 13.56
CA GLY A 40 -1.38 0.09 13.04
C GLY A 40 -1.23 -1.36 12.58
N ARG A 41 -1.91 -2.30 13.24
CA ARG A 41 -1.87 -3.72 12.85
C ARG A 41 -2.58 -3.97 11.52
N VAL A 42 -3.71 -3.31 11.26
CA VAL A 42 -4.37 -3.37 9.95
C VAL A 42 -3.44 -2.86 8.84
N ARG A 43 -2.76 -1.73 9.06
CA ARG A 43 -1.81 -1.18 8.08
C ARG A 43 -0.63 -2.12 7.84
N LEU A 44 0.00 -2.62 8.90
CA LEU A 44 1.10 -3.58 8.79
C LEU A 44 0.67 -4.86 8.07
N GLY A 45 -0.50 -5.40 8.40
CA GLY A 45 -1.07 -6.56 7.73
C GLY A 45 -1.40 -6.29 6.26
N THR A 46 -1.78 -5.06 5.90
CA THR A 46 -2.00 -4.65 4.51
C THR A 46 -0.70 -4.64 3.71
N VAL A 47 0.40 -4.18 4.32
CA VAL A 47 1.74 -4.26 3.71
C VAL A 47 2.13 -5.73 3.45
N ALA A 48 1.99 -6.59 4.47
CA ALA A 48 2.29 -8.01 4.34
C ALA A 48 1.41 -8.70 3.27
N LEU A 49 0.11 -8.36 3.22
CA LEU A 49 -0.80 -8.84 2.18
C LEU A 49 -0.28 -8.49 0.79
N VAL A 50 0.11 -7.25 0.53
CA VAL A 50 0.64 -6.83 -0.78
C VAL A 50 1.97 -7.51 -1.10
N GLU A 51 2.84 -7.69 -0.11
CA GLU A 51 4.10 -8.43 -0.28
C GLU A 51 3.86 -9.87 -0.76
N HIS A 52 2.84 -10.54 -0.23
CA HIS A 52 2.43 -11.85 -0.73
C HIS A 52 1.77 -11.75 -2.10
N MET A 53 0.77 -10.89 -2.27
CA MET A 53 -0.05 -10.86 -3.48
C MET A 53 0.72 -10.41 -4.72
N ARG A 54 1.77 -9.59 -4.60
CA ARG A 54 2.61 -9.21 -5.75
C ARG A 54 3.35 -10.41 -6.37
N THR A 55 3.53 -11.50 -5.63
CA THR A 55 4.13 -12.75 -6.14
C THR A 55 3.11 -13.69 -6.78
N ILE A 56 1.82 -13.54 -6.42
CA ILE A 56 0.74 -14.44 -6.83
C ILE A 56 -0.05 -13.86 -8.01
N ASP A 57 -0.38 -12.57 -7.96
CA ASP A 57 -1.17 -11.87 -8.97
C ASP A 57 -0.70 -10.41 -9.08
N PRO A 58 0.50 -10.20 -9.67
CA PRO A 58 1.12 -8.87 -9.77
C PRO A 58 0.23 -7.85 -10.49
N ASP A 59 -0.45 -8.25 -11.56
CA ASP A 59 -1.32 -7.37 -12.34
C ASP A 59 -2.50 -6.84 -11.52
N ALA A 60 -3.09 -7.67 -10.66
CA ALA A 60 -4.17 -7.24 -9.78
C ALA A 60 -3.67 -6.24 -8.72
N VAL A 61 -2.45 -6.41 -8.21
CA VAL A 61 -1.83 -5.46 -7.25
C VAL A 61 -1.71 -4.05 -7.84
N LEU A 62 -1.42 -3.93 -9.14
CA LEU A 62 -1.30 -2.62 -9.80
C LEU A 62 -2.58 -1.79 -9.70
N THR A 63 -3.75 -2.43 -9.60
CA THR A 63 -5.04 -1.73 -9.46
C THR A 63 -5.17 -0.96 -8.14
N ALA A 64 -4.33 -1.26 -7.13
CA ALA A 64 -4.31 -0.56 -5.85
C ALA A 64 -3.59 0.80 -5.92
N ILE A 65 -2.73 1.04 -6.92
CA ILE A 65 -1.88 2.24 -7.02
C ILE A 65 -2.67 3.54 -6.83
N PRO A 66 -3.82 3.78 -7.51
CA PRO A 66 -4.56 5.02 -7.34
C PRO A 66 -5.15 5.20 -5.93
N GLY A 67 -5.53 4.10 -5.27
CA GLY A 67 -6.04 4.11 -3.90
C GLY A 67 -4.94 4.46 -2.89
N VAL A 68 -3.80 3.77 -3.01
CA VAL A 68 -2.63 4.01 -2.15
C VAL A 68 -2.05 5.42 -2.38
N ALA A 69 -1.97 5.89 -3.62
CA ALA A 69 -1.45 7.22 -3.95
C ALA A 69 -2.25 8.37 -3.32
N LYS A 70 -3.55 8.21 -3.11
CA LYS A 70 -4.37 9.22 -2.39
C LYS A 70 -3.88 9.43 -0.95
N LEU A 71 -3.36 8.39 -0.31
CA LEU A 71 -2.88 8.44 1.06
C LEU A 71 -1.57 9.22 1.23
N LEU A 72 -0.85 9.53 0.15
CA LEU A 72 0.31 10.43 0.19
C LEU A 72 -0.05 11.86 0.63
N LYS A 73 -1.34 12.19 0.72
CA LYS A 73 -1.85 13.47 1.23
C LYS A 73 -2.61 13.32 2.56
N ASN A 74 -2.51 12.17 3.21
CA ASN A 74 -3.20 11.90 4.47
C ASN A 74 -2.68 12.84 5.58
N PRO A 75 -3.55 13.38 6.47
CA PRO A 75 -3.09 14.21 7.59
C PRO A 75 -2.16 13.46 8.55
N ASN A 76 -2.27 12.13 8.65
CA ASN A 76 -1.40 11.31 9.48
C ASN A 76 -0.10 10.99 8.75
N VAL A 77 1.02 11.47 9.31
CA VAL A 77 2.38 11.26 8.81
C VAL A 77 2.71 9.77 8.64
N ALA A 78 2.29 8.92 9.58
CA ALA A 78 2.56 7.49 9.49
C ALA A 78 1.87 6.86 8.27
N ILE A 79 0.62 7.23 8.00
CA ILE A 79 -0.13 6.74 6.83
C ILE A 79 0.51 7.23 5.53
N ARG A 80 1.02 8.46 5.48
CA ARG A 80 1.76 8.95 4.29
C ARG A 80 3.03 8.14 4.05
N GLY A 81 3.79 7.84 5.11
CA GLY A 81 4.98 6.99 5.05
C GLY A 81 4.65 5.57 4.59
N ASP A 82 3.63 4.95 5.17
CA ASP A 82 3.14 3.61 4.79
C ASP A 82 2.70 3.59 3.31
N ALA A 83 2.05 4.64 2.83
CA ALA A 83 1.63 4.77 1.43
C ALA A 83 2.81 4.88 0.47
N ALA A 84 3.80 5.73 0.79
CA ALA A 84 5.01 5.85 -0.02
C ALA A 84 5.76 4.51 -0.08
N TYR A 85 5.94 3.86 1.08
CA TYR A 85 6.57 2.56 1.19
C TYR A 85 5.84 1.50 0.35
N LEU A 86 4.52 1.39 0.48
CA LEU A 86 3.72 0.40 -0.23
C LEU A 86 3.78 0.61 -1.75
N LEU A 87 3.80 1.86 -2.23
CA LEU A 87 3.99 2.16 -3.66
C LEU A 87 5.37 1.71 -4.15
N GLY A 88 6.42 1.87 -3.35
CA GLY A 88 7.73 1.30 -3.65
C GLY A 88 7.71 -0.23 -3.67
N LEU A 89 7.01 -0.87 -2.74
CA LEU A 89 6.84 -2.33 -2.69
C LEU A 89 6.07 -2.90 -3.88
N ILE A 90 5.05 -2.18 -4.38
CA ILE A 90 4.32 -2.52 -5.61
C ILE A 90 5.27 -2.49 -6.82
N ASP A 91 6.30 -1.63 -6.76
CA ASP A 91 7.43 -1.62 -7.68
C ASP A 91 7.05 -1.45 -9.16
N HIS A 92 6.20 -0.45 -9.44
CA HIS A 92 5.71 -0.18 -10.79
C HIS A 92 5.81 1.31 -11.15
N LYS A 93 6.23 1.59 -12.39
CA LYS A 93 6.45 2.95 -12.91
C LYS A 93 5.24 3.88 -12.80
N ASP A 94 4.03 3.33 -12.78
CA ASP A 94 2.79 4.11 -12.64
C ASP A 94 2.69 4.81 -11.27
N ALA A 95 3.47 4.38 -10.28
CA ALA A 95 3.57 5.04 -8.98
C ALA A 95 4.45 6.31 -9.01
N LEU A 96 5.37 6.43 -9.98
CA LEU A 96 6.38 7.49 -10.01
C LEU A 96 5.78 8.91 -10.00
N PRO A 97 4.76 9.25 -10.81
CA PRO A 97 4.19 10.60 -10.80
C PRO A 97 3.63 11.00 -9.42
N PHE A 98 3.06 10.04 -8.68
CA PHE A 98 2.51 10.28 -7.36
C PHE A 98 3.62 10.46 -6.31
N LEU A 99 4.64 9.59 -6.33
CA LEU A 99 5.80 9.70 -5.44
C LEU A 99 6.61 10.98 -5.69
N SER A 100 6.81 11.37 -6.96
CA SER A 100 7.48 12.64 -7.29
C SER A 100 6.72 13.84 -6.75
N ALA A 101 5.38 13.83 -6.79
CA ALA A 101 4.56 14.89 -6.19
C ALA A 101 4.72 14.93 -4.65
N ALA A 102 4.97 13.80 -4.00
CA ALA A 102 5.19 13.69 -2.55
C ALA A 102 6.64 13.95 -2.12
N SER A 103 7.59 14.17 -3.04
CA SER A 103 9.01 14.37 -2.69
C SER A 103 9.29 15.63 -1.88
N LYS A 104 8.32 16.55 -1.80
CA LYS A 104 8.36 17.78 -0.99
C LYS A 104 7.50 17.70 0.27
N ASP A 105 7.17 16.50 0.75
CA ASP A 105 6.43 16.33 2.01
C ASP A 105 7.09 17.14 3.14
N GLU A 106 6.27 17.71 4.02
CA GLU A 106 6.73 18.48 5.17
C GLU A 106 7.59 17.64 6.14
N ASN A 107 7.27 16.35 6.25
CA ASN A 107 7.94 15.43 7.16
C ASN A 107 9.18 14.80 6.50
N GLU A 108 10.31 14.88 7.19
CA GLU A 108 11.60 14.36 6.68
C GLU A 108 11.60 12.85 6.46
N LEU A 109 10.96 12.08 7.35
CA LEU A 109 10.89 10.62 7.21
C LEU A 109 10.07 10.25 5.97
N VAL A 110 8.96 10.93 5.72
CA VAL A 110 8.15 10.70 4.52
C VAL A 110 8.96 11.03 3.27
N ARG A 111 9.69 12.16 3.23
CA ARG A 111 10.57 12.49 2.09
C ARG A 111 11.63 11.42 1.85
N LYS A 112 12.22 10.88 2.91
CA LYS A 112 13.22 9.80 2.81
C LYS A 112 12.61 8.55 2.19
N ILE A 113 11.46 8.09 2.70
CA ILE A 113 10.76 6.91 2.19
C ILE A 113 10.38 7.13 0.72
N VAL A 114 9.79 8.27 0.37
CA VAL A 114 9.43 8.61 -1.03
C VAL A 114 10.65 8.50 -1.95
N LYS A 115 11.81 9.04 -1.53
CA LYS A 115 13.04 8.96 -2.31
C LYS A 115 13.52 7.52 -2.48
N GLU A 116 13.50 6.72 -1.42
CA GLU A 116 13.88 5.31 -1.46
C GLU A 116 12.96 4.51 -2.37
N SER A 117 11.64 4.75 -2.30
CA SER A 117 10.64 4.11 -3.17
C SER A 117 10.81 4.47 -4.65
N ILE A 118 11.15 5.73 -4.96
CA ILE A 118 11.46 6.14 -6.35
C ILE A 118 12.71 5.40 -6.84
N ILE A 119 13.79 5.41 -6.07
CA ILE A 119 15.05 4.74 -6.42
C ILE A 119 14.82 3.25 -6.64
N GLN A 120 14.00 2.61 -5.81
CA GLN A 120 13.65 1.20 -5.97
C GLN A 120 12.98 0.94 -7.32
N ILE A 121 11.91 1.68 -7.65
CA ILE A 121 11.18 1.53 -8.91
C ILE A 121 12.07 1.78 -10.13
N GLU A 122 12.92 2.80 -10.06
CA GLU A 122 13.83 3.15 -11.15
C GLU A 122 14.93 2.09 -11.36
N ASN A 123 15.37 1.40 -10.30
CA ASN A 123 16.39 0.35 -10.39
C ASN A 123 15.83 -1.02 -10.79
N SER A 124 14.53 -1.26 -10.58
CA SER A 124 13.84 -2.49 -10.99
C SER A 124 13.42 -2.51 -12.46
N SER A 125 13.52 -1.36 -13.16
CA SER A 125 13.06 -1.16 -14.53
C SER A 125 14.12 -1.44 -15.61
#